data_AF-A0A1H1FS81-F1
#
_entry.id   AF-A0A1H1FS81-F1
#
_cell.length_a   1.000
_cell.length_b   1.000
_cell.length_c   1.000
_cell.angle_alpha   90.00
_cell.angle_beta   90.00
_cell.angle_gamma   90.00
#
_symmetry.space_group_name_H-M   'P 1'
#
loop_
_entity.id
_entity.type
_entity.pdbx_description
1 polymer ?
#
loop_
_entity_poly.entity_id
_entity_poly.type
_entity_poly.pdbx_seq_one_letter_code
_entity_poly.pdbx_strand_id
1 'polypeptide(L)'
;MTADKVLGDAIRAVQRDMEATGLPGRLGFAVPDWDDLGYLRVEYQGQYSGSGLRGEEKHEPVTALVLIADLAQEVIAEQEWRTWPTCPEHSLGLHPKRVDQAALWMCEGAGGHPVAAIGELA
;
A
#
# COMPACT_ATOMS: atom_id res chain seq x y z
N MET A 1 -1.47 17.75 11.65
CA MET A 1 -2.30 16.55 11.36
C MET A 1 -1.83 15.44 12.28
N THR A 2 -2.74 14.64 12.82
CA THR A 2 -2.40 13.50 13.69
C THR A 2 -1.87 12.33 12.83
N ALA A 3 -1.08 11.43 13.42
CA ALA A 3 -0.53 10.26 12.73
C ALA A 3 -1.64 9.38 12.12
N ASP A 4 -2.72 9.14 12.88
CA ASP A 4 -3.92 8.41 12.42
C ASP A 4 -4.55 9.02 11.17
N LYS A 5 -4.57 10.35 11.04
CA LYS A 5 -5.14 11.00 9.85
C LYS A 5 -4.29 10.69 8.62
N VAL A 6 -2.97 10.78 8.75
CA VAL A 6 -2.03 10.53 7.64
C VAL A 6 -2.11 9.09 7.18
N LEU A 7 -2.11 8.13 8.10
CA LEU A 7 -2.24 6.70 7.78
C LEU A 7 -3.63 6.40 7.19
N GLY A 8 -4.70 6.98 7.74
CA GLY A 8 -6.04 6.84 7.18
C GLY A 8 -6.19 7.44 5.78
N ASP A 9 -5.54 8.56 5.48
CA ASP A 9 -5.49 9.13 4.12
C ASP A 9 -4.74 8.20 3.17
N ALA A 10 -3.62 7.61 3.62
CA ALA A 10 -2.85 6.66 2.83
C ALA A 10 -3.66 5.39 2.49
N ILE A 11 -4.34 4.81 3.46
CA ILE A 11 -5.21 3.64 3.26
C ILE A 11 -6.32 3.95 2.26
N ARG A 12 -6.95 5.13 2.34
CA ARG A 12 -7.96 5.54 1.36
C ARG A 12 -7.41 5.68 -0.05
N ALA A 13 -6.17 6.17 -0.20
CA ALA A 13 -5.54 6.25 -1.51
C ALA A 13 -5.33 4.84 -2.09
N VAL A 14 -4.71 3.93 -1.35
CA VAL A 14 -4.46 2.56 -1.82
C VAL A 14 -5.76 1.77 -2.04
N GLN A 15 -6.80 2.01 -1.24
CA GLN A 15 -8.13 1.45 -1.44
C GLN A 15 -8.72 1.86 -2.81
N ARG A 16 -8.52 3.10 -3.26
CA ARG A 16 -9.01 3.54 -4.59
C ARG A 16 -8.35 2.76 -5.71
N ASP A 17 -7.04 2.52 -5.62
CA ASP A 17 -6.32 1.70 -6.60
C ASP A 17 -6.78 0.25 -6.60
N MET A 18 -7.04 -0.30 -5.40
CA MET A 18 -7.59 -1.63 -5.22
C MET A 18 -8.96 -1.76 -5.92
N GLU A 19 -9.84 -0.78 -5.70
CA GLU A 19 -11.15 -0.71 -6.35
C GLU A 19 -11.04 -0.55 -7.88
N ALA A 20 -10.14 0.32 -8.36
CA ALA A 20 -9.94 0.56 -9.80
C ALA A 20 -9.46 -0.70 -10.55
N THR A 21 -8.64 -1.51 -9.89
CA THR A 21 -8.12 -2.79 -10.43
C THR A 21 -9.04 -3.98 -10.18
N GLY A 22 -10.24 -3.75 -9.66
CA GLY A 22 -11.29 -4.76 -9.50
C GLY A 22 -11.05 -5.76 -8.36
N LEU A 23 -10.21 -5.42 -7.39
CA LEU A 23 -10.08 -6.21 -6.16
C LEU A 23 -11.31 -6.00 -5.26
N PRO A 24 -11.88 -7.08 -4.68
CA PRO A 24 -12.98 -6.97 -3.74
C PRO A 24 -12.48 -6.51 -2.35
N GLY A 25 -13.42 -6.22 -1.44
CA GLY A 25 -13.08 -6.01 -0.03
C GLY A 25 -12.64 -4.58 0.33
N ARG A 26 -12.06 -4.45 1.51
CA ARG A 26 -11.61 -3.17 2.07
C ARG A 26 -10.27 -3.34 2.78
N LEU A 27 -9.44 -2.32 2.67
CA LEU A 27 -8.24 -2.16 3.45
C LEU A 27 -8.57 -1.50 4.79
N GLY A 28 -7.95 -2.03 5.83
CA GLY A 28 -7.92 -1.47 7.17
C GLY A 28 -6.50 -1.34 7.68
N PHE A 29 -6.38 -0.86 8.91
CA PHE A 29 -5.15 -1.00 9.67
C PHE A 29 -5.47 -1.12 11.16
N ALA A 30 -4.69 -1.93 11.86
CA ALA A 30 -4.80 -2.11 13.30
C ALA A 30 -3.48 -2.62 13.89
N VAL A 31 -3.37 -2.57 15.20
CA VAL A 31 -2.38 -3.34 15.96
C VAL A 31 -3.08 -4.63 16.39
N PRO A 32 -2.76 -5.79 15.80
CA PRO A 32 -3.45 -7.02 16.18
C PRO A 32 -3.01 -7.49 17.57
N ASP A 33 -3.93 -8.15 18.29
CA ASP A 33 -3.73 -8.54 19.70
C ASP A 33 -2.53 -9.47 19.95
N TRP A 34 -2.05 -10.15 18.91
CA TRP A 34 -0.88 -11.04 18.99
C TRP A 34 0.46 -10.31 18.80
N ASP A 35 0.44 -9.04 18.38
CA ASP A 35 1.67 -8.28 18.15
C ASP A 35 2.11 -7.58 19.44
N ASP A 36 2.86 -8.32 20.26
CA ASP A 36 3.43 -7.83 21.52
C ASP A 36 4.34 -6.60 21.35
N LEU A 37 4.83 -6.35 20.11
CA LEU A 37 5.68 -5.21 19.79
C LEU A 37 4.87 -3.98 19.34
N GLY A 38 3.56 -4.13 19.17
CA GLY A 38 2.65 -3.02 18.92
C GLY A 38 2.72 -2.43 17.52
N TYR A 39 3.16 -3.20 16.51
CA TYR A 39 3.21 -2.68 15.14
C TYR A 39 1.81 -2.54 14.54
N LEU A 40 1.57 -1.39 13.93
CA LEU A 40 0.40 -1.11 13.12
C LEU A 40 0.55 -1.78 11.76
N ARG A 41 -0.37 -2.66 11.42
CA ARG A 41 -0.34 -3.49 10.20
C ARG A 41 -1.51 -3.16 9.30
N VAL A 42 -1.30 -3.31 8.00
CA VAL A 42 -2.40 -3.20 7.02
C VAL A 42 -3.20 -4.49 7.08
N GLU A 43 -4.52 -4.36 7.07
CA GLU A 43 -5.45 -5.48 7.12
C GLU A 43 -6.22 -5.59 5.80
N TYR A 44 -6.39 -6.83 5.34
CA TYR A 44 -7.21 -7.18 4.19
C TYR A 44 -7.81 -8.58 4.38
N GLN A 45 -9.14 -8.69 4.26
CA GLN A 45 -9.91 -9.94 4.40
C GLN A 45 -9.64 -10.72 5.71
N GLY A 46 -9.45 -9.99 6.80
CA GLY A 46 -9.17 -10.53 8.13
C GLY A 46 -7.73 -10.99 8.34
N GLN A 47 -6.84 -10.80 7.35
CA GLN A 47 -5.41 -11.06 7.46
C GLN A 47 -4.62 -9.76 7.51
N TYR A 48 -3.41 -9.82 8.04
CA TYR A 48 -2.56 -8.67 8.28
C TYR A 48 -1.25 -8.80 7.49
N SER A 49 -0.68 -7.67 7.07
CA SER A 49 0.67 -7.62 6.49
C SER A 49 1.69 -8.25 7.45
N GLY A 50 2.66 -8.98 6.90
CA GLY A 50 3.73 -9.65 7.65
C GLY A 50 4.72 -8.68 8.28
N SER A 51 4.88 -7.49 7.70
CA SER A 51 5.54 -6.34 8.33
C SER A 51 4.55 -5.30 8.87
N GLY A 52 5.02 -4.32 9.65
CA GLY A 52 4.19 -3.26 10.19
C GLY A 52 4.96 -1.97 10.49
N LEU A 53 4.22 -0.92 10.82
CA LEU A 53 4.72 0.42 11.14
C LEU A 53 4.70 0.65 12.65
N ARG A 54 5.63 1.44 13.17
CA ARG A 54 5.58 1.89 14.56
C ARG A 54 4.57 3.01 14.70
N GLY A 55 3.50 2.78 15.46
CA GLY A 55 2.38 3.73 15.57
C GLY A 55 2.74 5.09 16.17
N GLU A 56 3.81 5.15 16.96
CA GLU A 56 4.33 6.37 17.58
C GLU A 56 5.21 7.21 16.64
N GLU A 57 5.64 6.66 15.50
CA GLU A 57 6.49 7.35 14.55
C GLU A 57 5.68 8.36 13.72
N LYS A 58 6.22 9.57 13.58
CA LYS A 58 5.66 10.58 12.67
C LYS A 58 6.14 10.29 11.27
N HIS A 59 5.24 9.78 10.45
CA HIS A 59 5.49 9.63 9.02
C HIS A 59 5.05 10.90 8.25
N GLU A 60 5.94 11.40 7.40
CA GLU A 60 5.59 12.40 6.40
C GLU A 60 4.59 11.78 5.40
N PRO A 61 3.54 12.50 4.94
CA PRO A 61 2.46 11.92 4.15
C PRO A 61 2.87 11.09 2.93
N VAL A 62 3.84 11.54 2.14
CA VAL A 62 4.31 10.79 0.96
C VAL A 62 5.00 9.50 1.38
N THR A 63 5.84 9.55 2.42
CA THR A 63 6.47 8.34 2.99
C THR A 63 5.43 7.38 3.57
N ALA A 64 4.43 7.88 4.29
CA ALA A 64 3.36 7.06 4.83
C ALA A 64 2.58 6.34 3.71
N LEU A 65 2.31 7.05 2.60
CA LEU A 65 1.60 6.48 1.46
C LEU A 65 2.40 5.36 0.78
N VAL A 66 3.71 5.54 0.58
CA VAL A 66 4.58 4.49 0.01
C VAL A 66 4.62 3.26 0.92
N LEU A 67 4.77 3.45 2.22
CA LEU A 67 4.84 2.34 3.19
C LEU A 67 3.51 1.58 3.29
N ILE A 68 2.37 2.28 3.35
CA ILE A 68 1.05 1.63 3.37
C ILE A 68 0.79 0.88 2.07
N ALA A 69 1.20 1.43 0.93
CA ALA A 69 1.06 0.75 -0.35
C ALA A 69 1.86 -0.55 -0.40
N ASP A 70 3.10 -0.55 0.12
CA ASP A 70 3.96 -1.74 0.19
C ASP A 70 3.35 -2.83 1.08
N LEU A 71 2.91 -2.46 2.29
CA LEU A 71 2.23 -3.38 3.22
C LEU A 71 0.91 -3.91 2.66
N ALA A 72 0.16 -3.09 1.92
CA ALA A 72 -1.07 -3.53 1.25
C ALA A 72 -0.77 -4.52 0.12
N GLN A 73 0.29 -4.30 -0.67
CA GLN A 73 0.70 -5.26 -1.70
C GLN A 73 1.03 -6.62 -1.11
N GLU A 74 1.77 -6.65 0.01
CA GLU A 74 2.13 -7.88 0.72
C GLU A 74 0.87 -8.69 1.07
N VAL A 75 -0.05 -8.10 1.85
CA VAL A 75 -1.23 -8.83 2.32
C VAL A 75 -2.19 -9.18 1.18
N ILE A 76 -2.36 -8.31 0.17
CA ILE A 76 -3.19 -8.59 -1.00
C ILE A 76 -2.61 -9.74 -1.82
N ALA A 77 -1.29 -9.76 -2.05
CA ALA A 77 -0.65 -10.81 -2.83
C ALA A 77 -0.79 -12.18 -2.16
N GLU A 78 -0.70 -12.22 -0.83
CA GLU A 78 -0.90 -13.43 -0.04
C GLU A 78 -2.35 -13.92 -0.05
N GLN A 79 -3.33 -13.01 0.07
CA GLN A 79 -4.74 -13.40 0.13
C GLN A 79 -5.32 -13.75 -1.25
N GLU A 80 -4.93 -13.02 -2.28
CA GLU A 80 -5.47 -13.17 -3.63
C GLU A 80 -4.64 -14.13 -4.50
N TRP A 81 -3.49 -14.58 -3.98
CA TRP A 81 -2.55 -15.46 -4.68
C TRP A 81 -2.16 -14.92 -6.06
N ARG A 82 -2.04 -13.59 -6.16
CA ARG A 82 -1.76 -12.88 -7.42
C ARG A 82 -0.93 -11.64 -7.18
N THR A 83 -0.08 -11.30 -8.14
CA THR A 83 0.65 -10.04 -8.13
C THR A 83 -0.32 -8.86 -8.26
N TRP A 84 -0.17 -7.85 -7.42
CA TRP A 84 -0.99 -6.64 -7.48
C TRP A 84 -0.23 -5.39 -6.97
N PRO A 85 -0.46 -4.20 -7.56
CA PRO A 85 -1.05 -3.99 -8.89
C PRO A 85 -0.04 -4.38 -9.99
N THR A 86 -0.51 -4.57 -11.21
CA THR A 86 0.34 -4.93 -12.36
C THR A 86 0.43 -3.80 -13.37
N CYS A 87 1.57 -3.69 -14.03
CA CYS A 87 1.78 -2.78 -15.15
C CYS A 87 0.96 -3.23 -16.36
N PRO A 88 0.13 -2.36 -16.97
CA PRO A 88 -0.65 -2.73 -18.15
C PRO A 88 0.22 -2.99 -19.40
N GLU A 89 1.42 -2.42 -19.47
CA GLU A 89 2.32 -2.58 -20.61
C GLU A 89 3.16 -3.86 -20.52
N HIS A 90 3.63 -4.21 -19.31
CA HIS A 90 4.61 -5.27 -19.10
C HIS A 90 4.08 -6.49 -18.35
N SER A 91 2.88 -6.42 -17.77
CA SER A 91 2.30 -7.47 -16.91
C SER A 91 3.18 -7.86 -15.71
N LEU A 92 4.06 -6.95 -15.28
CA LEU A 92 4.91 -7.10 -14.10
C LEU A 92 4.25 -6.43 -12.88
N GLY A 93 4.60 -6.86 -11.68
CA GLY A 93 4.22 -6.15 -10.45
C GLY A 93 4.74 -4.71 -10.47
N LEU A 94 3.90 -3.78 -10.05
CA LEU A 94 4.33 -2.42 -9.75
C LEU A 94 4.93 -2.38 -8.35
N HIS A 95 5.77 -1.38 -8.09
CA HIS A 95 6.36 -1.14 -6.78
C HIS A 95 6.07 0.30 -6.35
N PRO A 96 5.66 0.53 -5.11
CA PRO A 96 5.42 1.87 -4.60
C PRO A 96 6.79 2.52 -4.36
N LYS A 97 6.97 3.73 -4.89
CA LYS A 97 8.23 4.44 -4.76
C LYS A 97 7.97 5.92 -4.55
N ARG A 98 8.78 6.51 -3.67
CA ARG A 98 8.90 7.96 -3.60
C ARG A 98 9.81 8.44 -4.72
N VAL A 99 9.29 9.31 -5.57
CA VAL A 99 10.07 10.07 -6.57
C VAL A 99 9.83 11.54 -6.29
N ASP A 100 10.89 12.24 -5.88
CA ASP A 100 10.83 13.61 -5.36
C ASP A 100 9.81 13.77 -4.21
N GLN A 101 8.69 14.45 -4.48
CA GLN A 101 7.61 14.73 -3.54
C GLN A 101 6.32 13.95 -3.87
N ALA A 102 6.40 12.93 -4.73
CA ALA A 102 5.26 12.10 -5.12
C ALA A 102 5.46 10.63 -4.74
N ALA A 103 4.38 9.96 -4.36
CA ALA A 103 4.31 8.51 -4.22
C ALA A 103 3.73 7.93 -5.52
N LEU A 104 4.51 7.09 -6.19
CA LEU A 104 4.18 6.56 -7.51
C LEU A 104 4.18 5.03 -7.49
N TRP A 105 3.30 4.43 -8.28
CA TRP A 105 3.45 3.06 -8.75
C TRP A 105 4.46 3.03 -9.89
N MET A 106 5.57 2.32 -9.70
CA MET A 106 6.64 2.19 -10.66
C MET A 106 6.66 0.79 -11.23
N CYS A 107 6.77 0.65 -12.55
CA CYS A 107 7.17 -0.62 -13.16
C CYS A 107 8.69 -0.65 -13.31
N GLU A 108 9.28 -1.84 -13.19
CA GLU A 108 10.72 -2.06 -13.46
C GLU A 108 10.99 -2.62 -14.87
N GLY A 109 9.95 -2.81 -15.68
CA GLY A 109 10.07 -3.26 -17.07
C GLY A 109 10.78 -2.24 -17.96
N ALA A 110 11.60 -2.74 -18.91
CA ALA A 110 12.25 -1.96 -19.97
C ALA A 110 13.01 -0.69 -19.51
N GLY A 111 13.67 -0.73 -18.34
CA GLY A 111 14.40 0.41 -17.78
C GLY A 111 13.61 1.24 -16.75
N GLY A 112 12.36 0.85 -16.52
CA GLY A 112 11.48 1.36 -15.48
C GLY A 112 10.74 2.64 -15.85
N HIS A 113 9.47 2.71 -15.47
CA HIS A 113 8.64 3.89 -15.70
C HIS A 113 7.63 4.13 -14.55
N PRO A 114 7.18 5.37 -14.34
CA PRO A 114 6.00 5.62 -13.53
C PRO A 114 4.75 5.20 -14.29
N VAL A 115 3.85 4.49 -13.62
CA VAL A 115 2.54 4.10 -14.17
C VAL A 115 1.46 5.06 -13.71
N ALA A 116 1.39 5.34 -12.41
CA ALA A 116 0.44 6.30 -11.84
C ALA A 116 0.93 6.82 -10.48
N ALA A 117 0.34 7.92 -10.02
CA ALA A 117 0.40 8.26 -8.60
C ALA A 117 -0.41 7.23 -7.79
N ILE A 118 0.01 6.95 -6.56
CA ILE A 118 -0.75 6.05 -5.68
C ILE A 118 -2.08 6.71 -5.32
N GLY A 119 -3.18 5.99 -5.56
CA GLY A 119 -4.57 6.43 -5.46
C GLY A 119 -5.20 6.88 -6.77
N GLU A 120 -4.46 6.84 -7.88
CA GLU A 120 -4.88 7.30 -9.20
C GLU A 120 -4.69 6.23 -10.30
N LEU A 121 -4.63 4.93 -9.94
CA LEU A 121 -4.73 3.84 -10.94
C LEU A 121 -6.12 3.80 -11.58
N ALA A 122 -6.19 3.34 -12.83
CA ALA A 122 -7.38 3.29 -13.68
C ALA A 122 -7.60 1.92 -14.32
#